data_AF-A0A1F6CH69-F1
#
_entry.id   AF-A0A1F6CH69-F1
#
_cell.length_a   1.000
_cell.length_b   1.000
_cell.length_c   1.000
_cell.angle_alpha   90.00
_cell.angle_beta   90.00
_cell.angle_gamma   90.00
#
_symmetry.space_group_name_H-M   'P 1'
#
loop_
_entity.id
_entity.type
_entity.pdbx_description
1 polymer ?
#
loop_
_entity_poly.entity_id
_entity_poly.type
_entity_poly.pdbx_seq_one_letter_code
_entity_poly.pdbx_strand_id
1 'polypeptide(L)' 'MNPDHSQSIVELLEELNRQVAKQNSLGRMFWIGIIYGIGFFVGSAIIATIALGVFGPWFAEISWIRGAFETGASLLPR' A
#
# COMPACT_ATOMS: atom_id res chain seq x y z
N MET A 1 -26.41 -47.35 -6.06
CA MET A 1 -25.90 -45.96 -6.15
C MET A 1 -27.05 -45.05 -5.78
N ASN A 2 -26.98 -44.43 -4.59
CA ASN A 2 -28.12 -43.72 -3.99
C ASN A 2 -28.20 -42.30 -4.58
N PRO A 3 -29.24 -41.96 -5.37
CA PRO A 3 -29.33 -40.68 -6.10
C PRO A 3 -29.44 -39.44 -5.20
N ASP A 4 -29.75 -39.62 -3.90
CA ASP A 4 -29.95 -38.52 -2.94
C ASP A 4 -28.67 -37.76 -2.57
N HIS A 5 -27.50 -38.40 -2.57
CA HIS A 5 -26.26 -37.74 -2.14
C HIS A 5 -25.74 -36.72 -3.16
N SER A 6 -26.00 -36.95 -4.44
CA SER A 6 -25.56 -36.02 -5.49
C SER A 6 -26.36 -34.73 -5.48
N GLN A 7 -27.64 -34.78 -5.10
CA GLN A 7 -28.50 -33.61 -5.04
C GLN A 7 -28.14 -32.69 -3.87
N SER A 8 -27.89 -33.24 -2.68
CA SER A 8 -27.51 -32.42 -1.51
C SER A 8 -26.15 -31.74 -1.68
N ILE A 9 -25.21 -32.35 -2.40
CA ILE A 9 -23.91 -31.74 -2.72
C ILE A 9 -24.09 -30.55 -3.67
N VAL A 10 -24.96 -30.68 -4.67
CA VAL A 10 -25.26 -29.59 -5.63
C VAL A 10 -25.93 -28.42 -4.93
N GLU A 11 -26.90 -28.70 -4.04
CA GLU A 11 -27.59 -27.69 -3.25
C GLU A 11 -26.63 -26.96 -2.29
N LEU A 12 -25.72 -27.69 -1.63
CA LEU A 12 -24.67 -27.08 -0.80
C LEU A 12 -23.74 -26.19 -1.61
N LEU A 13 -23.32 -26.63 -2.79
CA LEU A 13 -22.43 -25.86 -3.67
C LEU A 13 -23.08 -24.56 -4.14
N GLU A 14 -24.38 -24.60 -4.43
CA GLU A 14 -25.14 -23.44 -4.89
C GLU A 14 -25.35 -22.42 -3.77
N GLU A 15 -25.68 -22.89 -2.56
CA GLU A 15 -25.79 -22.08 -1.35
C GLU A 15 -24.44 -21.42 -0.99
N LEU A 16 -23.34 -22.18 -1.05
CA LEU A 16 -21.98 -21.67 -0.78
C LEU A 16 -21.57 -20.62 -1.81
N ASN A 17 -21.79 -20.88 -3.10
CA ASN A 17 -21.46 -19.95 -4.17
C ASN A 17 -22.23 -18.62 -4.01
N ARG A 18 -23.50 -18.70 -3.61
CA ARG A 18 -24.34 -17.52 -3.37
C ARG A 18 -23.90 -16.69 -2.16
N GLN A 19 -23.41 -17.34 -1.10
CA GLN A 19 -22.87 -16.66 0.07
C GLN A 19 -21.49 -16.05 -0.19
N VAL A 20 -20.61 -16.75 -0.93
CA VAL A 20 -19.31 -16.21 -1.35
C VAL A 20 -19.49 -15.04 -2.31
N ALA A 21 -20.42 -15.10 -3.26
CA ALA A 21 -20.71 -13.98 -4.17
C ALA A 21 -21.23 -12.73 -3.43
N LYS A 22 -21.98 -12.89 -2.33
CA LYS A 22 -22.42 -11.78 -1.47
C LYS A 22 -21.32 -11.26 -0.54
N GLN A 23 -20.41 -12.11 -0.07
CA GLN A 23 -19.35 -11.72 0.86
C GLN A 23 -18.06 -11.25 0.17
N ASN A 24 -17.86 -11.57 -1.11
CA ASN A 24 -16.69 -11.14 -1.86
C ASN A 24 -16.77 -9.65 -2.20
N SER A 25 -16.53 -8.83 -1.17
CA SER A 25 -16.52 -7.37 -1.25
C SER A 25 -15.22 -6.87 -1.88
N LEU A 26 -14.92 -7.34 -3.09
CA LEU A 26 -13.73 -6.98 -3.86
C LEU A 26 -13.57 -5.45 -3.95
N GLY A 27 -14.69 -4.72 -4.11
CA GLY A 27 -14.72 -3.27 -4.07
C GLY A 27 -14.34 -2.67 -2.70
N ARG A 28 -14.80 -3.25 -1.59
CA ARG A 28 -14.42 -2.80 -0.24
C ARG A 28 -12.94 -3.03 0.02
N MET A 29 -12.42 -4.19 -0.38
CA MET A 29 -11.00 -4.51 -0.26
C MET A 29 -10.13 -3.56 -1.11
N PHE A 30 -10.59 -3.20 -2.30
CA PHE A 30 -9.94 -2.21 -3.16
C PHE A 30 -9.91 -0.80 -2.53
N TRP A 31 -11.04 -0.32 -2.00
CA TRP A 31 -11.12 0.98 -1.33
C TRP A 31 -10.26 1.05 -0.07
N ILE A 32 -10.25 -0.02 0.72
CA ILE A 32 -9.35 -0.17 1.87
C ILE A 32 -7.90 -0.05 1.41
N GLY A 33 -7.51 -0.78 0.35
CA GLY A 33 -6.17 -0.72 -0.22
C GLY A 33 -5.75 0.70 -0.64
N ILE A 34 -6.64 1.45 -1.30
CA ILE A 34 -6.36 2.84 -1.71
C ILE A 34 -6.15 3.74 -0.48
N ILE A 35 -7.02 3.68 0.53
CA ILE A 35 -6.93 4.55 1.71
C ILE A 35 -5.63 4.27 2.47
N TYR A 36 -5.30 3.00 2.72
CA TYR A 36 -4.06 2.63 3.38
C TYR A 36 -2.83 2.96 2.54
N GLY A 37 -2.90 2.81 1.22
CA GLY A 37 -1.82 3.17 0.30
C GLY A 37 -1.50 4.66 0.32
N ILE A 38 -2.53 5.51 0.23
CA ILE A 38 -2.36 6.97 0.30
C ILE A 38 -1.84 7.38 1.69
N GLY A 39 -2.43 6.83 2.75
CA GLY A 39 -1.98 7.09 4.12
C GLY A 39 -0.52 6.72 4.35
N PHE A 40 -0.08 5.58 3.82
CA PHE A 40 1.31 5.13 3.87
C PHE A 40 2.24 6.07 3.10
N PHE A 41 1.88 6.47 1.88
CA PHE A 41 2.69 7.39 1.08
C PHE A 41 2.86 8.75 1.76
N VAL A 42 1.76 9.34 2.23
CA VAL A 42 1.80 10.65 2.91
C VAL A 42 2.56 10.55 4.25
N GLY A 43 2.27 9.51 5.05
CA GLY A 43 2.94 9.29 6.33
C GLY A 43 4.45 9.06 6.17
N SER A 44 4.86 8.26 5.19
CA SER A 44 6.29 8.02 4.92
C SER A 44 7.00 9.27 4.40
N ALA A 45 6.37 10.09 3.56
CA ALA A 45 6.96 11.36 3.11
C ALA A 45 7.20 12.34 4.27
N ILE A 46 6.24 12.42 5.22
CA ILE A 46 6.38 13.25 6.42
C ILE A 46 7.54 12.73 7.28
N ILE A 47 7.57 11.42 7.57
CA ILE A 47 8.62 10.81 8.38
C ILE A 47 10.00 10.98 7.72
N ALA A 48 10.10 10.78 6.40
CA ALA A 48 11.35 10.97 5.66
C ALA A 48 11.82 12.43 5.71
N THR A 49 10.92 13.40 5.57
CA THR A 49 11.24 14.83 5.68
C THR A 49 11.76 15.19 7.07
N ILE A 50 11.10 14.69 8.13
CA ILE A 50 11.54 14.89 9.51
C ILE A 50 12.90 14.22 9.74
N ALA A 51 13.07 12.99 9.26
CA ALA A 51 14.34 12.26 9.37
C ALA A 51 15.47 13.02 8.68
N LEU A 52 15.27 13.52 7.46
CA LEU A 52 16.25 14.34 6.75
C LEU A 52 16.53 15.67 7.47
N GLY A 53 15.53 16.28 8.11
CA GLY A 53 15.73 17.50 8.89
C GLY A 53 16.55 17.27 10.17
N VAL A 54 16.24 16.20 10.91
CA VAL A 54 16.91 15.86 12.19
C VAL A 54 18.30 15.27 11.95
N PHE A 55 18.43 14.33 11.02
CA PHE A 55 19.69 13.66 10.68
C PHE A 55 20.47 14.39 9.58
N GLY A 56 20.00 15.56 9.14
CA GLY A 56 20.65 16.40 8.13
C GLY A 56 22.15 16.63 8.38
N PRO A 57 22.61 16.93 9.62
CA PRO A 57 24.03 17.09 9.91
C PRO A 57 24.85 15.81 9.64
N TRP A 58 24.27 14.64 9.93
CA TRP A 58 24.90 13.34 9.76
C TRP A 58 24.94 12.93 8.28
N PHE A 59 23.88 13.22 7.54
CA PHE A 59 23.84 13.01 6.09
C PHE A 59 24.76 13.97 5.33
N ALA A 60 25.00 15.18 5.84
CA ALA A 60 25.92 16.16 5.25
C ALA A 60 27.41 15.76 5.33
N GLU A 61 27.76 14.79 6.19
CA GLU A 61 29.10 14.18 6.24
C GLU A 61 29.32 13.16 5.12
N ILE A 62 28.25 12.65 4.50
CA ILE A 62 28.34 11.74 3.37
C ILE A 62 28.66 12.57 2.11
N SER A 63 29.86 12.37 1.59
CA SER A 63 30.45 13.13 0.47
C SER A 63 29.54 13.19 -0.78
N TRP A 64 28.81 12.12 -1.11
CA TRP A 64 27.88 12.14 -2.26
C TRP A 64 26.64 13.01 -2.02
N ILE A 65 26.16 13.14 -0.76
CA ILE A 65 24.95 13.91 -0.41
C ILE A 65 25.31 15.38 -0.46
N ARG A 66 26.46 15.74 0.13
CA ARG A 66 27.00 17.11 0.07
C ARG A 66 27.18 17.56 -1.38
N GLY A 67 27.76 16.73 -2.25
CA GLY A 67 27.93 17.05 -3.67
C GLY A 67 26.60 17.25 -4.41
N ALA A 68 25.58 16.45 -4.11
CA ALA A 68 24.24 16.62 -4.68
C ALA A 68 23.57 17.92 -4.22
N PHE A 69 23.72 18.29 -2.94
CA PHE A 69 23.22 19.55 -2.38
C PHE A 69 23.93 20.78 -2.96
N GLU A 70 25.25 20.76 -3.07
CA GLU A 70 26.04 21.85 -3.67
C GLU A 70 25.70 22.04 -5.15
N THR A 71 25.52 20.95 -5.88
CA THR A 71 25.07 20.99 -7.28
C THR A 71 23.67 21.60 -7.39
N GLY A 72 22.73 21.17 -6.54
CA GLY A 72 21.37 21.73 -6.49
C GLY A 72 21.36 23.23 -6.13
N ALA A 73 22.19 23.65 -5.18
CA ALA A 73 22.33 25.05 -4.79
C ALA A 73 22.95 25.91 -5.91
N SER A 74 23.89 25.36 -6.69
CA SER A 74 24.48 26.06 -7.84
C SER A 74 23.51 26.29 -9.01
N LEU A 75 22.43 25.51 -9.07
CA LEU A 75 21.40 25.58 -10.11
C LEU A 75 20.24 26.51 -9.75
N LEU A 76 20.16 27.01 -8.51
CA LEU A 76 19.17 28.01 -8.12
C LEU A 76 19.63 29.40 -8.61
N PRO A 77 18.85 30.10 -9.46
CA PRO A 77 19.14 31.49 -9.80
C PRO A 77 19.02 32.35 -8.53
N ARG A 78 19.98 33.25 -8.36
CA ARG A 78 20.04 34.21 -7.23
C ARG A 78 18.80 35.07 -7.11
#